data_AF-A0A853JH37-F1
#
_entry.id   AF-A0A853JH37-F1
#
_cell.length_a   1.000
_cell.length_b   1.000
_cell.length_c   1.000
_cell.angle_alpha   90.00
_cell.angle_beta   90.00
_cell.angle_gamma   90.00
#
_symmetry.space_group_name_H-M   'P 1'
#
loop_
_entity.id
_entity.type
_entity.pdbx_description
1 polymer ?
#
loop_
_entity_poly.entity_id
_entity_poly.type
_entity_poly.pdbx_seq_one_letter_code
_entity_poly.pdbx_strand_id
1 'polypeptide(L)'
;MFTLPVPTWQQIVSKLVIALMWTFVCGIVIMLSIMILAIDGASLQYMGEFFQELGRAFNSPEGGQAALILIELFILMIVGVCCNVLQVYTSISVGQLFGKHKVIGAFVTYIAINIILQIIFTVMTVSFALTSDTSMLNAFFNNMDPVTAVNWMLNIGTLGNLILSAIYFAVTNYILKNKLNLE
;
A
#
# COMPACT_ATOMS: atom_id res chain seq x y z
N MET A 1 -15.99 -21.91 1.33
CA MET A 1 -14.56 -22.11 1.66
C MET A 1 -14.48 -23.56 2.14
N PHE A 2 -13.62 -24.39 1.54
CA PHE A 2 -13.58 -25.87 1.58
C PHE A 2 -14.44 -26.65 0.56
N THR A 3 -14.48 -26.24 -0.71
CA THR A 3 -15.06 -27.08 -1.79
C THR A 3 -14.01 -27.68 -2.73
N LEU A 4 -12.73 -27.32 -2.57
CA LEU A 4 -11.61 -27.89 -3.31
C LEU A 4 -10.48 -28.22 -2.31
N PRO A 5 -9.79 -29.38 -2.43
CA PRO A 5 -8.77 -29.85 -1.50
C PRO A 5 -7.46 -29.07 -1.74
N VAL A 6 -7.51 -27.77 -1.51
CA VAL A 6 -6.43 -26.83 -1.81
C VAL A 6 -6.07 -26.13 -0.50
N PRO A 7 -4.78 -26.05 -0.14
CA PRO A 7 -4.38 -25.46 1.13
C PRO A 7 -4.77 -23.98 1.19
N THR A 8 -5.18 -23.53 2.38
CA THR A 8 -5.73 -22.18 2.63
C THR A 8 -4.83 -21.05 2.11
N TRP A 9 -3.51 -21.20 2.21
CA TRP A 9 -2.56 -20.21 1.71
C TRP A 9 -2.68 -19.97 0.20
N GLN A 10 -2.94 -21.02 -0.58
CA GLN A 10 -3.09 -20.93 -2.04
C GLN A 10 -4.41 -20.25 -2.43
N GLN A 11 -5.46 -20.39 -1.62
CA GLN A 11 -6.71 -19.64 -1.82
C GLN A 11 -6.54 -18.15 -1.52
N ILE A 12 -5.79 -17.80 -0.48
CA ILE A 12 -5.49 -16.40 -0.14
C ILE A 12 -4.68 -15.76 -1.29
N VAL A 13 -3.61 -16.42 -1.73
CA VAL A 13 -2.76 -15.93 -2.83
C VAL A 13 -3.53 -15.80 -4.13
N SER A 14 -4.34 -16.78 -4.50
CA SER A 14 -5.16 -16.72 -5.72
C SER A 14 -6.12 -15.52 -5.71
N LYS A 15 -6.80 -15.26 -4.59
CA LYS A 15 -7.68 -14.10 -4.44
C LYS A 15 -6.92 -12.77 -4.42
N LEU A 16 -5.73 -12.74 -3.82
CA LEU A 16 -4.86 -11.57 -3.83
C LEU A 16 -4.44 -11.21 -5.25
N VAL A 17 -4.05 -12.18 -6.08
CA VAL A 17 -3.70 -11.96 -7.49
C VAL A 17 -4.89 -11.43 -8.29
N ILE A 18 -6.09 -12.01 -8.09
CA ILE A 18 -7.31 -11.53 -8.76
C ILE A 18 -7.64 -10.09 -8.34
N ALA A 19 -7.51 -9.78 -7.04
CA ALA A 19 -7.75 -8.43 -6.54
C ALA A 19 -6.75 -7.42 -7.09
N LEU A 20 -5.47 -7.79 -7.23
CA LEU A 20 -4.45 -6.96 -7.87
C LEU A 20 -4.79 -6.68 -9.34
N MET A 21 -5.15 -7.72 -10.09
CA MET A 21 -5.61 -7.60 -11.48
C MET A 21 -6.79 -6.62 -11.60
N TRP A 22 -7.82 -6.78 -10.77
CA TRP A 22 -8.98 -5.91 -10.80
C TRP A 22 -8.66 -4.47 -10.41
N THR A 23 -7.78 -4.28 -9.42
CA THR A 23 -7.34 -2.94 -8.99
C THR A 23 -6.59 -2.23 -10.12
N PHE A 24 -5.74 -2.94 -10.85
CA PHE A 24 -5.02 -2.38 -11.99
C PHE A 24 -5.98 -1.98 -13.13
N VAL A 25 -6.95 -2.84 -13.45
CA VAL A 25 -8.00 -2.53 -14.44
C VAL A 25 -8.82 -1.31 -14.02
N CYS A 26 -9.27 -1.24 -12.77
CA CYS A 26 -9.97 -0.07 -12.25
C CYS A 26 -9.10 1.19 -12.31
N GLY A 27 -7.81 1.09 -12.01
CA GLY A 27 -6.85 2.20 -12.12
C GLY A 27 -6.76 2.75 -13.56
N ILE A 28 -6.66 1.87 -14.56
CA ILE A 28 -6.67 2.25 -15.97
C ILE A 28 -7.99 2.93 -16.35
N VAL A 29 -9.12 2.36 -15.93
CA VAL A 29 -10.45 2.92 -16.23
C VAL A 29 -10.61 4.31 -15.62
N ILE A 30 -10.13 4.53 -14.38
CA ILE A 30 -10.15 5.84 -13.73
C ILE A 30 -9.26 6.84 -14.48
N MET A 31 -8.03 6.45 -14.84
CA MET A 31 -7.14 7.27 -15.66
C MET A 31 -7.82 7.71 -16.96
N LEU A 32 -8.43 6.77 -17.70
CA LEU A 32 -9.15 7.06 -18.93
C LEU A 32 -10.36 7.98 -18.68
N SER A 33 -11.11 7.75 -17.60
CA SER A 33 -12.25 8.60 -17.24
C SER A 33 -11.82 10.04 -16.93
N ILE A 34 -10.69 10.22 -16.24
CA ILE A 34 -10.10 11.54 -15.97
C ILE A 34 -9.63 12.17 -17.27
N MET A 35 -8.95 11.41 -18.14
CA MET A 35 -8.51 11.91 -19.45
C MET A 35 -9.69 12.42 -20.28
N ILE A 36 -10.80 11.68 -20.33
CA ILE A 36 -12.02 12.09 -21.06
C ILE A 36 -12.63 13.36 -20.46
N LEU A 37 -12.72 13.45 -19.13
CA LEU A 37 -13.28 14.61 -18.45
C LEU A 37 -12.39 15.85 -18.61
N ALA A 38 -11.08 15.65 -18.61
CA ALA A 38 -10.10 16.71 -18.70
C ALA A 38 -9.92 17.25 -20.12
N ILE A 39 -10.58 16.75 -21.17
CA ILE A 39 -10.43 17.26 -22.55
C ILE A 39 -10.96 18.69 -22.65
N ASP A 40 -10.06 19.65 -22.51
CA ASP A 40 -10.22 21.06 -22.85
C ASP A 40 -8.97 21.46 -23.68
N GLY A 41 -9.06 22.45 -24.55
CA GLY A 41 -7.96 22.81 -25.47
C GLY A 41 -6.64 23.11 -24.75
N ALA A 42 -6.71 23.63 -23.51
CA ALA A 42 -5.56 23.93 -22.67
C ALA A 42 -4.96 22.69 -21.98
N SER A 43 -5.77 21.70 -21.59
CA SER A 43 -5.28 20.51 -20.86
C SER A 43 -4.45 19.58 -21.75
N LEU A 44 -4.79 19.51 -23.05
CA LEU A 44 -4.01 18.72 -24.01
C LEU A 44 -2.57 19.23 -24.13
N GLN A 45 -2.38 20.55 -24.02
CA GLN A 45 -1.05 21.17 -24.04
C GLN A 45 -0.27 20.84 -22.77
N TYR A 46 -0.88 20.96 -21.59
CA TYR A 46 -0.24 20.58 -20.32
C TYR A 46 0.16 19.10 -20.28
N MET A 47 -0.62 18.21 -20.89
CA MET A 47 -0.24 16.80 -21.02
C MET A 47 0.96 16.62 -21.93
N GLY A 48 0.99 17.29 -23.08
CA GLY A 48 2.14 17.26 -23.99
C GLY A 48 3.42 17.78 -23.34
N GLU A 49 3.32 18.85 -22.56
CA GLU A 49 4.43 19.42 -21.79
C GLU A 49 4.90 18.44 -20.70
N PHE A 50 3.99 17.81 -19.96
CA PHE A 50 4.32 16.80 -18.95
C PHE A 50 5.09 15.60 -19.53
N PHE A 51 4.66 15.06 -20.68
CA PHE A 51 5.38 13.97 -21.34
C PHE A 51 6.74 14.39 -21.89
N GLN A 52 6.88 15.63 -22.36
CA GLN A 52 8.17 16.17 -22.79
C GLN A 52 9.12 16.40 -21.62
N GLU A 53 8.63 16.92 -20.49
CA GLU A 53 9.43 17.09 -19.28
C GLU A 53 9.84 15.75 -18.69
N LEU A 54 8.96 14.75 -18.67
CA LEU A 54 9.32 13.37 -18.33
C LEU A 54 10.41 12.84 -19.27
N GLY A 55 10.22 12.97 -20.59
CA GLY A 55 11.21 12.52 -21.57
C GLY A 55 12.57 13.22 -21.45
N ARG A 56 12.59 14.50 -21.05
CA ARG A 56 13.83 15.24 -20.77
C ARG A 56 14.46 14.81 -19.45
N ALA A 57 13.67 14.58 -18.41
CA ALA A 57 14.15 14.07 -17.13
C ALA A 57 14.83 12.69 -17.30
N PHE A 58 14.25 11.79 -18.09
CA PHE A 58 14.82 10.48 -18.40
C PHE A 58 16.11 10.54 -19.25
N ASN A 59 16.27 11.52 -20.13
CA ASN A 59 17.45 11.66 -21.00
C ASN A 59 18.58 12.49 -20.38
N SER A 60 18.36 13.12 -19.24
CA SER A 60 19.41 13.85 -18.53
C SER A 60 20.41 12.88 -17.86
N PRO A 61 21.66 13.29 -17.57
CA PRO A 61 22.63 12.48 -16.84
C PRO A 61 22.15 12.04 -15.44
N GLU A 62 21.18 12.74 -14.86
CA GLU A 62 20.50 12.41 -13.58
C GLU A 62 19.25 11.54 -13.78
N GLY A 63 18.85 11.26 -15.03
CA GLY A 63 17.68 10.48 -15.39
C GLY A 63 17.68 9.04 -14.86
N GLY A 64 18.85 8.49 -14.57
CA GLY A 64 18.98 7.21 -13.87
C GLY A 64 18.34 7.24 -12.48
N GLN A 65 18.47 8.34 -11.73
CA GLN A 65 17.86 8.47 -10.40
C GLN A 65 16.35 8.67 -10.50
N ALA A 66 15.87 9.44 -11.48
CA ALA A 66 14.44 9.61 -11.74
C ALA A 66 13.76 8.28 -12.14
N ALA A 67 14.42 7.48 -12.98
CA ALA A 67 13.94 6.15 -13.34
C ALA A 67 13.86 5.21 -12.14
N LEU A 68 14.88 5.22 -11.26
CA LEU A 68 14.89 4.43 -10.03
C LEU A 68 13.75 4.82 -9.09
N ILE A 69 13.53 6.11 -8.86
CA ILE A 69 12.42 6.62 -8.03
C ILE A 69 11.06 6.18 -8.59
N LEU A 70 10.88 6.23 -9.91
CA LEU A 70 9.63 5.77 -10.54
C LEU A 70 9.40 4.27 -10.35
N ILE A 71 10.46 3.46 -10.43
CA ILE A 71 10.39 2.02 -10.16
C ILE A 71 10.05 1.77 -8.68
N GLU A 72 10.71 2.45 -7.75
CA GLU A 72 10.42 2.34 -6.32
C GLU A 72 8.97 2.73 -5.99
N LEU A 73 8.47 3.81 -6.59
CA LEU A 73 7.09 4.26 -6.43
C LEU A 73 6.09 3.22 -6.97
N PHE A 74 6.40 2.61 -8.11
CA PHE A 74 5.57 1.54 -8.67
C PHE A 74 5.54 0.30 -7.77
N ILE A 75 6.69 -0.09 -7.21
CA ILE A 75 6.79 -1.19 -6.23
C ILE A 75 5.98 -0.87 -4.97
N LEU A 76 6.15 0.33 -4.41
CA LEU A 76 5.40 0.79 -3.24
C LEU A 76 3.88 0.72 -3.49
N MET A 77 3.43 1.15 -4.67
CA MET A 77 2.02 1.09 -5.04
C MET A 77 1.49 -0.35 -5.05
N ILE A 78 2.21 -1.28 -5.67
CA ILE A 78 1.82 -2.70 -5.70
C ILE A 78 1.77 -3.28 -4.28
N VAL A 79 2.82 -3.06 -3.48
CA VAL A 79 2.91 -3.58 -2.12
C VAL A 79 1.81 -2.96 -1.24
N GLY A 80 1.50 -1.67 -1.41
CA GLY A 80 0.42 -0.98 -0.71
C GLY A 80 -0.95 -1.56 -1.03
N VAL A 81 -1.25 -1.84 -2.30
CA VAL A 81 -2.50 -2.51 -2.71
C VAL A 81 -2.57 -3.91 -2.10
N CYS A 82 -1.49 -4.70 -2.18
CA CYS A 82 -1.41 -6.02 -1.54
C CYS A 82 -1.74 -5.95 -0.04
N CYS A 83 -1.13 -4.99 0.66
CA CYS A 83 -1.31 -4.82 2.10
C CYS A 83 -2.77 -4.48 2.46
N ASN A 84 -3.39 -3.56 1.71
CA ASN A 84 -4.79 -3.17 1.92
C ASN A 84 -5.75 -4.35 1.68
N VAL A 85 -5.57 -5.08 0.58
CA VAL A 85 -6.36 -6.28 0.28
C VAL A 85 -6.22 -7.33 1.38
N LEU A 86 -5.00 -7.57 1.89
CA LEU A 86 -4.75 -8.47 3.01
C LEU A 86 -5.39 -8.00 4.32
N GLN A 87 -5.41 -6.69 4.58
CA GLN A 87 -6.07 -6.11 5.75
C GLN A 87 -7.59 -6.36 5.70
N VAL A 88 -8.20 -6.18 4.52
CA VAL A 88 -9.63 -6.48 4.31
C VAL A 88 -9.90 -7.97 4.55
N TYR A 89 -9.09 -8.87 4.00
CA TYR A 89 -9.26 -10.31 4.24
C TYR A 89 -9.05 -10.69 5.69
N THR A 90 -8.05 -10.13 6.37
CA THR A 90 -7.81 -10.33 7.80
C THR A 90 -9.04 -9.92 8.60
N SER A 91 -9.60 -8.75 8.28
CA SER A 91 -10.80 -8.23 8.95
C SER A 91 -12.01 -9.13 8.74
N ILE A 92 -12.20 -9.67 7.53
CA ILE A 92 -13.26 -10.64 7.24
C ILE A 92 -13.05 -11.93 8.02
N SER A 93 -11.83 -12.48 8.03
CA SER A 93 -11.51 -13.71 8.77
C SER A 93 -11.72 -13.56 10.27
N VAL A 94 -11.31 -12.43 10.85
CA VAL A 94 -11.60 -12.13 12.26
C VAL A 94 -13.11 -11.96 12.48
N GLY A 95 -13.80 -11.24 11.58
CA GLY A 95 -15.25 -11.05 11.64
C GLY A 95 -16.05 -12.37 11.64
N GLN A 96 -15.56 -13.38 10.93
CA GLN A 96 -16.19 -14.71 10.89
C GLN A 96 -16.18 -15.43 12.25
N LEU A 97 -15.29 -15.05 13.20
CA LEU A 97 -15.26 -15.60 14.55
C LEU A 97 -16.45 -15.16 15.41
N PHE A 98 -17.13 -14.06 15.06
CA PHE A 98 -18.24 -13.48 15.84
C PHE A 98 -19.59 -14.19 15.64
N GLY A 99 -19.60 -15.41 15.08
CA GLY A 99 -20.78 -16.27 14.99
C GLY A 99 -21.92 -15.67 14.15
N LYS A 100 -22.92 -15.06 14.81
CA LYS A 100 -24.15 -14.55 14.17
C LYS A 100 -23.96 -13.24 13.40
N HIS A 101 -23.02 -12.38 13.78
CA HIS A 101 -22.85 -11.03 13.21
C HIS A 101 -21.57 -10.90 12.36
N LYS A 102 -21.32 -11.85 11.46
CA LYS A 102 -20.05 -11.95 10.71
C LYS A 102 -19.68 -10.69 9.93
N VAL A 103 -20.67 -10.05 9.30
CA VAL A 103 -20.46 -8.83 8.49
C VAL A 103 -20.12 -7.63 9.38
N ILE A 104 -20.86 -7.43 10.47
CA ILE A 104 -20.63 -6.34 11.41
C ILE A 104 -19.28 -6.54 12.12
N GLY A 105 -18.97 -7.78 12.53
CA GLY A 105 -17.69 -8.12 13.13
C GLY A 105 -16.51 -7.82 12.21
N ALA A 106 -16.65 -8.06 10.90
CA ALA A 106 -15.60 -7.73 9.93
C ALA A 106 -15.41 -6.21 9.80
N PHE A 107 -16.50 -5.45 9.73
CA PHE A 107 -16.46 -4.00 9.63
C PHE A 107 -15.84 -3.35 10.89
N VAL A 108 -16.27 -3.79 12.07
CA VAL A 108 -15.71 -3.31 13.35
C VAL A 108 -14.23 -3.67 13.46
N THR A 109 -13.83 -4.87 13.05
CA THR A 109 -12.41 -5.26 13.06
C THR A 109 -11.59 -4.39 12.13
N TYR A 110 -12.08 -4.10 10.93
CA TYR A 110 -11.38 -3.22 9.99
C TYR A 110 -11.15 -1.83 10.59
N ILE A 111 -12.18 -1.24 11.21
CA ILE A 111 -12.05 0.05 11.90
C ILE A 111 -11.05 -0.06 13.06
N ALA A 112 -11.15 -1.10 13.88
CA ALA A 112 -10.25 -1.29 15.02
C ALA A 112 -8.78 -1.40 14.58
N ILE A 113 -8.48 -2.16 13.52
CA ILE A 113 -7.12 -2.27 12.98
C ILE A 113 -6.60 -0.90 12.54
N ASN A 114 -7.42 -0.11 11.83
CA ASN A 114 -7.03 1.24 11.39
C ASN A 114 -6.77 2.18 12.55
N ILE A 115 -7.63 2.18 13.58
CA ILE A 115 -7.44 2.99 14.78
C ILE A 115 -6.13 2.60 15.50
N ILE A 116 -5.89 1.30 15.68
CA ILE A 116 -4.66 0.81 16.34
C ILE A 116 -3.43 1.24 15.55
N LEU A 117 -3.43 1.04 14.23
CA LEU A 117 -2.32 1.47 13.39
C LEU A 117 -2.10 2.98 13.46
N GLN A 118 -3.17 3.78 13.41
CA GLN A 118 -3.08 5.23 13.48
C GLN A 118 -2.50 5.69 14.82
N ILE A 119 -2.91 5.07 15.94
CA ILE A 119 -2.35 5.34 17.26
C ILE A 119 -0.85 4.98 17.27
N ILE A 120 -0.47 3.80 16.77
CA ILE A 120 0.93 3.37 16.72
C ILE A 120 1.77 4.36 15.91
N PHE A 121 1.35 4.71 14.69
CA PHE A 121 2.07 5.68 13.87
C PHE A 121 2.17 7.05 14.55
N THR A 122 1.09 7.55 15.13
CA THR A 122 1.08 8.84 15.83
C THR A 122 2.04 8.83 17.03
N VAL A 123 1.99 7.78 17.85
CA VAL A 123 2.89 7.64 19.01
C VAL A 123 4.34 7.52 18.56
N MET A 124 4.63 6.76 17.50
CA MET A 124 5.97 6.63 16.93
C MET A 124 6.50 7.98 16.45
N THR A 125 5.71 8.72 15.67
CA THR A 125 6.09 10.05 15.16
C THR A 125 6.31 11.04 16.29
N VAL A 126 5.41 11.09 17.29
CA VAL A 126 5.54 12.02 18.43
C VAL A 126 6.72 11.65 19.31
N SER A 127 6.91 10.37 19.63
CA SER A 127 8.04 9.90 20.44
C SER A 127 9.38 10.18 19.74
N PHE A 128 9.43 10.00 18.42
CA PHE A 128 10.59 10.33 17.61
C PHE A 128 10.85 11.84 17.60
N ALA A 129 9.80 12.67 17.48
CA ALA A 129 9.93 14.12 17.54
C ALA A 129 10.39 14.65 18.92
N LEU A 130 10.02 13.96 20.01
CA LEU A 130 10.38 14.35 21.39
C LEU A 130 11.79 13.90 21.82
N THR A 131 12.28 12.78 21.27
CA THR A 131 13.59 12.21 21.61
C THR A 131 14.71 12.65 20.67
N SER A 132 14.36 13.05 19.45
CA SER A 132 15.30 13.69 18.53
C SER A 132 15.54 15.11 19.02
N ASP A 133 16.75 15.39 19.51
CA ASP A 133 17.23 16.77 19.57
C ASP A 133 16.95 17.39 18.19
N THR A 134 16.09 18.41 18.13
CA THR A 134 15.58 18.96 16.85
C THR A 134 16.71 19.40 15.91
N SER A 135 17.92 19.56 16.43
CA SER A 135 19.18 19.80 15.73
C SER A 135 19.71 18.58 14.95
N MET A 136 19.62 17.35 15.47
CA MET A 136 20.06 16.14 14.74
C MET A 136 19.12 15.83 13.59
N LEU A 137 17.80 15.85 13.80
CA LEU A 137 16.83 15.62 12.73
C LEU A 137 16.92 16.68 11.63
N ASN A 138 17.03 17.95 12.01
CA ASN A 138 17.28 19.02 11.05
C ASN A 138 18.63 18.86 10.37
N ALA A 139 19.68 18.41 11.04
CA ALA A 139 20.97 18.17 10.39
C ALA A 139 20.90 16.98 9.41
N PHE A 140 20.17 15.92 9.73
CA PHE A 140 19.98 14.78 8.82
C PHE A 140 19.15 15.15 7.59
N PHE A 141 18.03 15.88 7.74
CA PHE A 141 17.18 16.24 6.60
C PHE A 141 17.62 17.48 5.83
N ASN A 142 18.22 18.50 6.47
CA ASN A 142 18.70 19.71 5.76
C ASN A 142 20.04 19.51 5.06
N ASN A 143 20.87 18.53 5.47
CA ASN A 143 22.12 18.20 4.76
C ASN A 143 21.94 17.04 3.76
N MET A 144 20.76 16.42 3.70
CA MET A 144 20.47 15.39 2.69
C MET A 144 19.97 16.05 1.40
N ASP A 145 20.54 15.59 0.29
CA ASP A 145 20.01 15.91 -1.03
C ASP A 145 18.52 15.47 -1.12
N PRO A 146 17.59 16.33 -1.58
CA PRO A 146 16.15 16.04 -1.60
C PRO A 146 15.81 14.71 -2.28
N VAL A 147 16.57 14.33 -3.32
CA VAL A 147 16.40 13.07 -4.06
C VAL A 147 16.70 11.86 -3.16
N THR A 148 17.74 11.95 -2.34
CA THR A 148 18.10 10.90 -1.38
C THR A 148 17.06 10.78 -0.27
N ALA A 149 16.48 11.90 0.19
CA ALA A 149 15.41 11.90 1.18
C ALA A 149 14.14 11.19 0.67
N VAL A 150 13.76 11.44 -0.59
CA VAL A 150 12.63 10.76 -1.23
C VAL A 150 12.87 9.26 -1.32
N ASN A 151 14.05 8.82 -1.80
CA ASN A 151 14.39 7.39 -1.88
C ASN A 151 14.34 6.70 -0.49
N TRP A 152 14.87 7.32 0.55
CA TRP A 152 14.80 6.77 1.90
C TRP A 152 13.35 6.64 2.40
N MET A 153 12.53 7.66 2.14
CA MET A 153 11.12 7.64 2.54
C MET A 153 10.33 6.55 1.80
N LEU A 154 10.58 6.40 0.48
CA LEU A 154 9.96 5.36 -0.34
C LEU A 154 10.37 3.95 0.11
N ASN A 155 11.66 3.74 0.39
CA ASN A 155 12.16 2.45 0.83
C ASN A 155 11.64 2.07 2.23
N ILE A 156 11.66 3.00 3.19
CA ILE A 156 11.09 2.78 4.54
C ILE A 156 9.58 2.49 4.44
N GLY A 157 8.85 3.26 3.62
CA GLY A 157 7.43 3.03 3.38
C GLY A 157 7.14 1.66 2.77
N THR A 158 7.96 1.24 1.80
CA THR A 158 7.83 -0.07 1.13
C THR A 158 8.09 -1.21 2.12
N LEU A 159 9.17 -1.12 2.89
CA LEU A 159 9.51 -2.11 3.91
C LEU A 159 8.42 -2.21 4.99
N GLY A 160 7.90 -1.07 5.46
CA GLY A 160 6.82 -1.03 6.44
C GLY A 160 5.55 -1.72 5.93
N ASN A 161 5.15 -1.44 4.69
CA ASN A 161 4.00 -2.12 4.07
C ASN A 161 4.25 -3.61 3.87
N LEU A 162 5.47 -4.01 3.52
CA LEU A 162 5.84 -5.42 3.36
C LEU A 162 5.75 -6.17 4.69
N ILE A 163 6.25 -5.59 5.79
CA ILE A 163 6.14 -6.17 7.14
C ILE A 163 4.67 -6.29 7.55
N LEU A 164 3.86 -5.25 7.37
CA LEU A 164 2.43 -5.29 7.68
C LEU A 164 1.70 -6.35 6.85
N SER A 165 2.00 -6.46 5.56
CA SER A 165 1.42 -7.48 4.69
C SER A 165 1.76 -8.90 5.17
N ALA A 166 3.00 -9.14 5.61
CA ALA A 166 3.42 -10.41 6.18
C ALA A 166 2.68 -10.72 7.49
N ILE A 167 2.48 -9.72 8.36
CA ILE A 167 1.69 -9.86 9.59
C ILE A 167 0.24 -10.21 9.26
N TYR A 168 -0.41 -9.49 8.34
CA TYR A 168 -1.78 -9.79 7.93
C TYR A 168 -1.94 -11.16 7.31
N PHE A 169 -0.98 -11.58 6.49
CA PHE A 169 -0.96 -12.93 5.94
C PHE A 169 -0.83 -14.00 7.05
N ALA A 170 0.08 -13.79 8.01
CA ALA A 170 0.27 -14.70 9.13
C ALA A 170 -0.99 -14.80 10.02
N VAL A 171 -1.59 -13.66 10.36
CA VAL A 171 -2.84 -13.59 11.16
C VAL A 171 -3.98 -14.27 10.42
N THR A 172 -4.16 -14.00 9.13
CA THR A 172 -5.20 -14.62 8.30
C THR A 172 -5.02 -16.14 8.22
N ASN A 173 -3.79 -16.60 7.97
CA ASN A 173 -3.47 -18.03 7.91
C ASN A 173 -3.69 -18.72 9.27
N TYR A 174 -3.31 -18.07 10.37
CA TYR A 174 -3.55 -18.59 11.71
C TYR A 174 -5.04 -18.75 12.01
N ILE A 175 -5.86 -17.72 11.74
CA ILE A 175 -7.31 -17.77 12.01
C ILE A 175 -7.97 -18.87 11.18
N LEU A 176 -7.65 -18.96 9.89
CA LEU A 176 -8.23 -19.97 9.01
C LEU A 176 -7.80 -21.39 9.39
N LYS A 177 -6.55 -21.60 9.84
CA LYS A 177 -6.04 -22.93 10.22
C LYS A 177 -6.49 -23.38 11.62
N ASN A 178 -6.52 -22.49 12.61
CA ASN A 178 -6.74 -22.85 14.01
C ASN A 178 -8.15 -22.59 14.52
N LYS A 179 -8.90 -21.66 13.92
CA LYS A 179 -10.23 -21.27 14.41
C LYS A 179 -11.37 -21.57 13.42
N LEU A 180 -11.04 -21.77 12.15
CA LEU A 180 -12.01 -22.08 11.09
C LEU A 180 -11.83 -23.49 10.51
N ASN A 181 -10.96 -24.32 11.11
CA ASN A 181 -11.00 -25.76 10.87
C ASN A 181 -12.30 -26.28 11.47
N LEU A 182 -13.28 -26.40 10.58
CA LEU A 182 -14.46 -27.24 10.73
C LEU A 182 -13.95 -28.69 10.81
N GLU A 183 -13.65 -29.13 12.03
CA GLU A 183 -14.32 -30.33 12.52
C GLU A 183 -15.73 -29.95 12.98
#